data_AF-A0A441VNT9-F1
#
_entry.id   AF-A0A441VNT9-F1
#
_cell.length_a   1.000
_cell.length_b   1.000
_cell.length_c   1.000
_cell.angle_alpha   90.00
_cell.angle_beta   90.00
_cell.angle_gamma   90.00
#
_symmetry.space_group_name_H-M   'P 1'
#
loop_
_entity.id
_entity.type
_entity.pdbx_description
1 polymer ?
#
loop_
_entity_poly.entity_id
_entity_poly.type
_entity_poly.pdbx_seq_one_letter_code
_entity_poly.pdbx_strand_id
1 'polypeptide(L)'
;MEPVQFSDALRLTQLSESQLREWCGKRGLFQPTVAARGPGRVALYSWQDLISLRVFGEVFSVFGGRASGWAIGIADLRQRLDGQFFPNLWGQAALFASQHSAELVTVRSVPLHAAALVVPLDPHLAHLAEHAAANEFEKQMPLPLLAPMRTVR
;
A
#
# COMPACT_ATOMS: atom_id res chain seq x y z
N MET A 1 1.01 -11.68 -4.61
CA MET A 1 1.23 -11.35 -3.19
C MET A 1 -0.06 -11.59 -2.45
N GLU A 2 -0.03 -12.37 -1.37
CA GLU A 2 -1.21 -12.59 -0.53
C GLU A 2 -1.59 -11.31 0.23
N PRO A 3 -2.89 -11.05 0.49
CA PRO A 3 -3.30 -9.95 1.33
C PRO A 3 -2.72 -10.03 2.73
N VAL A 4 -2.32 -8.88 3.28
CA VAL A 4 -1.61 -8.78 4.57
C VAL A 4 -2.50 -8.20 5.66
N GLN A 5 -2.18 -8.47 6.92
CA GLN A 5 -2.93 -7.93 8.06
C GLN A 5 -2.53 -6.50 8.39
N PHE A 6 -3.26 -5.85 9.30
CA PHE A 6 -3.02 -4.46 9.70
C PHE A 6 -1.57 -4.17 10.14
N SER A 7 -0.94 -5.05 10.91
CA SER A 7 0.45 -4.87 11.37
C SER A 7 1.45 -4.85 10.22
N ASP A 8 1.23 -5.70 9.22
CA ASP A 8 2.07 -5.75 8.02
C ASP A 8 1.79 -4.56 7.13
N ALA A 9 0.51 -4.20 6.96
CA ALA A 9 0.12 -3.00 6.24
C ALA A 9 0.78 -1.75 6.84
N LEU A 10 0.80 -1.61 8.17
CA LEU A 10 1.47 -0.51 8.86
C LEU A 10 2.97 -0.42 8.51
N ARG A 11 3.66 -1.56 8.50
CA ARG A 11 5.08 -1.64 8.12
C ARG A 11 5.29 -1.28 6.65
N LEU A 12 4.48 -1.86 5.77
CA LEU A 12 4.62 -1.76 4.31
C LEU A 12 4.16 -0.39 3.77
N THR A 13 3.20 0.27 4.40
CA THR A 13 2.75 1.61 3.96
C THR A 13 3.59 2.73 4.52
N GLN A 14 4.39 2.48 5.58
CA GLN A 14 5.15 3.51 6.33
C GLN A 14 4.28 4.67 6.85
N LEU A 15 2.98 4.44 6.99
CA LEU A 15 2.05 5.38 7.60
C LEU A 15 2.13 5.29 9.13
N SER A 16 1.72 6.34 9.84
CA SER A 16 1.50 6.21 11.27
C SER A 16 0.29 5.30 11.55
N GLU A 17 0.24 4.69 12.73
CA GLU A 17 -0.92 3.88 13.13
C GLU A 17 -2.20 4.73 13.14
N SER A 18 -2.10 5.99 13.56
CA SER A 18 -3.23 6.93 13.54
C SER A 18 -3.74 7.18 12.12
N GLN A 19 -2.85 7.45 11.16
CA GLN A 19 -3.22 7.65 9.75
C GLN A 19 -3.88 6.41 9.18
N LEU A 20 -3.28 5.22 9.36
CA LEU A 20 -3.83 4.00 8.81
C LEU A 20 -5.21 3.66 9.41
N ARG A 21 -5.41 3.87 10.72
CA ARG A 21 -6.71 3.68 11.38
C ARG A 21 -7.76 4.68 10.92
N GLU A 22 -7.40 5.95 10.84
CA GLU A 22 -8.29 7.01 10.41
C GLU A 22 -8.73 6.79 8.97
N TRP A 23 -7.78 6.49 8.09
CA TRP A 23 -8.04 6.38 6.67
C TRP A 23 -8.67 5.04 6.29
N CYS A 24 -8.38 3.94 6.98
CA CYS A 24 -8.94 2.61 6.66
C CYS A 24 -10.02 2.12 7.64
N GLY A 25 -10.49 2.99 8.53
CA GLY A 25 -11.56 2.67 9.48
C GLY A 25 -12.91 2.43 8.79
N LYS A 26 -13.94 2.06 9.57
CA LYS A 26 -15.30 1.77 9.05
C LYS A 26 -15.92 2.91 8.21
N ARG A 27 -15.54 4.15 8.49
CA ARG A 27 -15.95 5.36 7.74
C ARG A 27 -14.73 6.11 7.21
N GLY A 28 -13.61 5.40 7.08
CA GLY A 28 -12.36 5.96 6.58
C GLY A 28 -12.45 6.26 5.09
N LEU A 29 -11.47 7.02 4.61
CA LEU A 29 -11.30 7.40 3.22
C LEU A 29 -11.15 6.19 2.27
N PHE A 30 -10.59 5.09 2.79
CA PHE A 30 -10.33 3.86 2.07
C PHE A 30 -10.95 2.68 2.79
N GLN A 31 -11.36 1.67 2.04
CA GLN A 31 -11.74 0.37 2.61
C GLN A 31 -10.70 -0.66 2.18
N PRO A 32 -10.14 -1.44 3.13
CA PRO A 32 -9.24 -2.53 2.79
C PRO A 32 -9.99 -3.58 1.96
N THR A 33 -9.24 -4.33 1.14
CA THR A 33 -9.78 -5.40 0.29
C THR A 33 -10.69 -6.35 1.07
N VAL A 34 -10.31 -6.72 2.29
CA VAL A 34 -11.20 -7.41 3.22
C VAL A 34 -11.38 -6.55 4.46
N ALA A 35 -12.58 -6.00 4.62
CA ALA A 35 -12.94 -5.25 5.82
C ALA A 35 -13.05 -6.17 7.06
N ALA A 36 -12.59 -5.66 8.20
CA ALA A 36 -12.81 -6.32 9.49
C ALA A 36 -14.32 -6.44 9.77
N ARG A 37 -14.82 -7.67 9.98
CA ARG A 37 -16.24 -7.96 10.25
C ARG A 37 -16.40 -8.69 11.59
N GLY A 38 -16.38 -7.92 12.68
CA GLY A 38 -16.68 -8.44 14.02
C GLY A 38 -15.50 -9.07 14.77
N PRO A 39 -15.73 -9.64 15.96
CA PRO A 39 -14.68 -10.17 16.82
C PRO A 39 -13.86 -11.25 16.11
N GLY A 40 -12.53 -11.11 16.13
CA GLY A 40 -11.60 -12.08 15.54
C GLY A 40 -11.42 -11.99 14.01
N ARG A 41 -12.18 -11.15 13.30
CA ARG A 41 -11.96 -10.93 11.85
C ARG A 41 -11.13 -9.67 11.63
N VAL A 42 -9.86 -9.88 11.32
CA VAL A 42 -8.90 -8.81 10.99
C VAL A 42 -9.13 -8.29 9.57
N ALA A 43 -8.79 -7.02 9.33
CA ALA A 43 -8.76 -6.46 8.00
C ALA A 43 -7.57 -7.00 7.20
N LEU A 44 -7.78 -7.27 5.91
CA LEU A 44 -6.72 -7.69 4.98
C LEU A 44 -6.55 -6.69 3.84
N TYR A 45 -5.30 -6.34 3.57
CA TYR A 45 -4.88 -5.34 2.61
C TYR A 45 -4.20 -6.03 1.44
N SER A 46 -4.70 -5.83 0.22
CA SER A 46 -4.05 -6.32 -0.98
C SER A 46 -2.83 -5.45 -1.32
N TRP A 47 -1.94 -5.92 -2.20
CA TRP A 47 -0.82 -5.08 -2.65
C TRP A 47 -1.29 -3.79 -3.34
N GLN A 48 -2.46 -3.80 -3.99
CA GLN A 48 -3.08 -2.59 -4.54
C GLN A 48 -3.53 -1.61 -3.45
N ASP A 49 -4.05 -2.10 -2.31
CA ASP A 49 -4.29 -1.24 -1.13
C ASP A 49 -2.99 -0.60 -0.68
N LEU A 50 -1.93 -1.40 -0.54
CA LEU A 50 -0.65 -0.92 -0.03
C LEU A 50 -0.04 0.15 -0.94
N ILE A 51 0.00 -0.06 -2.26
CA ILE A 51 0.49 0.96 -3.21
C ILE A 51 -0.37 2.22 -3.14
N SER A 52 -1.70 2.09 -3.14
CA SER A 52 -2.60 3.25 -3.12
C SER A 52 -2.45 4.06 -1.82
N LEU A 53 -2.29 3.39 -0.68
CA LEU A 53 -2.05 4.02 0.63
C LEU A 53 -0.67 4.70 0.69
N ARG A 54 0.37 4.10 0.11
CA ARG A 54 1.70 4.73 0.00
C ARG A 54 1.67 5.99 -0.86
N VAL A 55 1.03 5.90 -2.03
CA VAL A 55 0.82 7.06 -2.91
C VAL A 55 0.05 8.15 -2.16
N PHE A 56 -1.03 7.80 -1.45
CA PHE A 56 -1.77 8.78 -0.65
C PHE A 56 -0.94 9.39 0.48
N GLY A 57 -0.07 8.60 1.13
CA GLY A 57 0.88 9.11 2.12
C GLY A 57 1.83 10.17 1.53
N GLU A 58 2.31 9.95 0.30
CA GLU A 58 3.14 10.94 -0.41
C GLU A 58 2.35 12.20 -0.75
N VAL A 59 1.12 12.07 -1.27
CA VAL A 59 0.23 13.21 -1.50
C VAL A 59 -0.04 13.97 -0.19
N PHE A 60 -0.29 13.25 0.90
CA PHE A 60 -0.51 13.85 2.22
C PHE A 60 0.72 14.60 2.73
N SER A 61 1.93 14.10 2.48
CA SER A 61 3.18 14.77 2.87
C SER A 61 3.33 16.16 2.20
N VAL A 62 2.78 16.35 1.00
CA VAL A 62 2.86 17.61 0.25
C VAL A 62 1.69 18.54 0.56
N PHE A 63 0.46 18.01 0.66
CA PHE A 63 -0.76 18.82 0.77
C PHE A 63 -1.33 18.91 2.19
N GLY A 64 -0.85 18.10 3.12
CA GLY A 64 -1.33 18.02 4.50
C GLY A 64 -2.83 17.70 4.57
N GLY A 65 -3.56 18.41 5.45
CA GLY A 65 -5.00 18.19 5.64
C GLY A 65 -5.89 18.40 4.40
N ARG A 66 -5.38 19.03 3.34
CA ARG A 66 -6.09 19.16 2.06
C ARG A 66 -6.03 17.90 1.20
N ALA A 67 -5.20 16.92 1.58
CA ALA A 67 -5.06 15.67 0.83
C ALA A 67 -6.35 14.84 0.82
N SER A 68 -7.25 15.01 1.81
CA SER A 68 -8.54 14.31 1.84
C SER A 68 -9.38 14.51 0.56
N GLY A 69 -9.23 15.64 -0.13
CA GLY A 69 -9.87 15.87 -1.44
C GLY A 69 -9.45 14.87 -2.52
N TRP A 70 -8.25 14.30 -2.41
CA TRP A 70 -7.70 13.32 -3.36
C TRP A 70 -8.14 11.88 -3.10
N ALA A 71 -8.91 11.61 -2.03
CA ALA A 71 -9.31 10.24 -1.68
C ALA A 71 -10.04 9.53 -2.83
N ILE A 72 -10.86 10.26 -3.60
CA ILE A 72 -11.57 9.71 -4.77
C ILE A 72 -10.58 9.31 -5.86
N GLY A 73 -9.63 10.17 -6.22
CA GLY A 73 -8.58 9.85 -7.19
C GLY A 73 -7.72 8.67 -6.76
N ILE A 74 -7.39 8.55 -5.47
CA ILE A 74 -6.64 7.39 -4.96
C ILE A 74 -7.49 6.11 -5.02
N ALA A 75 -8.80 6.19 -4.76
CA ALA A 75 -9.69 5.04 -4.93
C ALA A 75 -9.76 4.61 -6.40
N ASP A 76 -9.78 5.57 -7.35
CA ASP A 76 -9.69 5.29 -8.78
C ASP A 76 -8.35 4.65 -9.15
N LEU A 77 -7.23 5.12 -8.59
CA LEU A 77 -5.92 4.49 -8.75
C LEU A 77 -5.95 3.02 -8.29
N ARG A 78 -6.52 2.74 -7.11
CA ARG A 78 -6.66 1.38 -6.59
C ARG A 78 -7.41 0.48 -7.58
N GLN A 79 -8.50 0.97 -8.17
CA GLN A 79 -9.26 0.23 -9.17
C GLN A 79 -8.44 -0.05 -10.43
N ARG A 80 -7.60 0.89 -10.85
CA ARG A 80 -6.73 0.74 -12.04
C ARG A 80 -5.57 -0.22 -11.82
N LEU A 81 -5.12 -0.36 -10.57
CA LEU A 81 -4.14 -1.37 -10.17
C LEU A 81 -4.77 -2.77 -10.09
N ASP A 82 -6.10 -2.87 -9.99
CA ASP A 82 -6.77 -4.16 -10.05
C ASP A 82 -6.65 -4.77 -11.45
N GLY A 83 -6.41 -6.08 -11.51
CA GLY A 83 -6.09 -6.79 -12.76
C GLY A 83 -4.70 -6.52 -13.35
N GLN A 84 -3.90 -5.60 -12.78
CA GLN A 84 -2.51 -5.40 -13.20
C GLN A 84 -1.58 -6.46 -12.61
N PHE A 85 -0.55 -6.83 -13.37
CA PHE A 85 0.55 -7.62 -12.84
C PHE A 85 1.59 -6.69 -12.22
N PHE A 86 1.99 -6.98 -10.98
CA PHE A 86 2.96 -6.18 -10.23
C PHE A 86 4.23 -5.81 -11.03
N PRO A 87 4.87 -6.74 -11.79
CA PRO A 87 6.06 -6.40 -12.58
C PRO A 87 5.81 -5.43 -13.74
N ASN A 88 4.57 -5.32 -14.24
CA ASN A 88 4.24 -4.44 -15.37
C ASN A 88 4.14 -2.96 -14.96
N LEU A 89 4.15 -2.68 -13.65
CA LEU A 89 4.03 -1.33 -13.11
C LEU A 89 5.38 -0.60 -13.01
N TRP A 90 6.50 -1.31 -13.20
CA TRP A 90 7.83 -0.68 -13.22
C TRP A 90 7.95 0.32 -14.38
N GLY A 91 8.46 1.50 -14.09
CA GLY A 91 8.54 2.62 -15.03
C GLY A 91 7.19 3.33 -15.27
N GLN A 92 6.14 2.98 -14.52
CA GLN A 92 4.86 3.67 -14.54
C GLN A 92 4.73 4.71 -13.42
N ALA A 93 3.79 5.63 -13.61
CA ALA A 93 3.35 6.61 -12.64
C ALA A 93 1.83 6.63 -12.53
N ALA A 94 1.35 7.01 -11.36
CA ALA A 94 -0.01 7.48 -11.18
C ALA A 94 -0.09 8.95 -11.61
N LEU A 95 -0.85 9.23 -12.66
CA LEU A 95 -1.18 10.58 -13.12
C LEU A 95 -2.55 10.96 -12.60
N PHE A 96 -2.64 12.10 -11.91
CA PHE A 96 -3.91 12.68 -11.48
C PHE A 96 -4.08 14.05 -12.14
N ALA A 97 -4.87 14.09 -13.21
CA ALA A 97 -5.29 15.33 -13.84
C ALA A 97 -6.31 16.12 -12.98
N SER A 98 -6.95 15.43 -12.03
CA SER A 98 -7.88 16.02 -11.06
C SER A 98 -7.87 15.22 -9.75
N GLN A 99 -8.54 15.73 -8.72
CA GLN A 99 -8.70 15.03 -7.43
C GLN A 99 -9.61 13.79 -7.51
N HIS A 100 -10.29 13.57 -8.63
CA HIS A 100 -11.33 12.55 -8.79
C HIS A 100 -10.93 11.39 -9.71
N SER A 101 -9.77 11.48 -10.36
CA SER A 101 -9.37 10.54 -11.40
C SER A 101 -7.86 10.30 -11.35
N ALA A 102 -7.48 9.04 -11.49
CA ALA A 102 -6.10 8.62 -11.70
C ALA A 102 -5.96 8.01 -13.08
N GLU A 103 -4.75 7.89 -13.59
CA GLU A 103 -4.39 7.06 -14.75
C GLU A 103 -3.03 6.43 -14.50
N LEU A 104 -2.80 5.25 -15.07
CA LEU A 104 -1.49 4.62 -15.10
C LEU A 104 -0.81 4.99 -16.42
N VAL A 105 0.32 5.69 -16.33
CA VAL A 105 1.05 6.18 -17.49
C VAL A 105 2.53 5.82 -17.38
N THR A 106 3.21 5.65 -18.51
CA THR A 106 4.66 5.51 -18.51
C THR A 106 5.31 6.85 -18.16
N VAL A 107 6.19 6.87 -17.15
CA VAL A 107 6.83 8.09 -16.62
C VAL A 107 7.51 8.93 -17.71
N ARG A 108 8.09 8.27 -18.72
CA ARG A 108 8.83 8.92 -19.81
C ARG A 108 7.95 9.55 -20.90
N SER A 109 6.64 9.33 -20.85
CA SER A 109 5.72 9.74 -21.90
C SER A 109 4.42 10.32 -21.34
N VAL A 110 4.47 10.99 -20.18
CA VAL A 110 3.29 11.59 -19.54
C VAL A 110 2.77 12.75 -20.42
N PRO A 111 1.58 12.64 -21.02
CA PRO A 111 1.04 13.67 -21.88
C PRO A 111 0.36 14.76 -21.04
N LEU A 112 1.12 15.76 -20.61
CA LEU A 112 0.61 16.87 -19.80
C LEU A 112 0.05 17.98 -20.67
N HIS A 113 -1.27 18.17 -20.62
CA HIS A 113 -1.98 19.27 -21.29
C HIS A 113 -2.43 20.37 -20.30
N ALA A 114 -2.34 20.10 -19.00
CA ALA A 114 -2.70 21.00 -17.90
C ALA A 114 -1.88 20.62 -16.65
N ALA A 115 -2.04 21.41 -15.57
CA ALA A 115 -1.45 21.07 -14.28
C ALA A 115 -2.00 19.72 -13.78
N ALA A 116 -1.10 18.82 -13.39
CA ALA A 116 -1.44 17.50 -12.88
C ALA A 116 -0.47 17.09 -11.78
N LEU A 117 -0.93 16.19 -10.91
CA LEU A 117 -0.08 15.52 -9.94
C LEU A 117 0.43 14.21 -10.56
N VAL A 118 1.74 13.98 -10.54
CA VAL A 118 2.37 12.76 -11.05
C VAL A 118 3.15 12.12 -9.91
N VAL A 119 2.83 10.86 -9.61
CA VAL A 119 3.50 10.09 -8.56
C VAL A 119 4.13 8.84 -9.19
N PRO A 120 5.46 8.78 -9.34
CA PRO A 120 6.15 7.59 -9.83
C PRO A 120 5.87 6.36 -8.96
N LEU A 121 5.61 5.19 -9.57
CA LEU A 121 5.30 3.98 -8.81
C LEU A 121 6.53 3.23 -8.30
N ASP A 122 7.67 3.39 -8.97
CA ASP A 122 8.91 2.64 -8.67
C ASP A 122 9.34 2.68 -7.19
N PRO A 123 9.34 3.84 -6.48
CA PRO A 123 9.70 3.86 -5.06
C PRO A 123 8.74 3.06 -4.17
N HIS A 124 7.46 3.00 -4.56
CA HIS A 124 6.46 2.23 -3.81
C HIS A 124 6.57 0.73 -4.12
N LEU A 125 6.81 0.37 -5.38
CA LEU A 125 7.02 -1.01 -5.81
C LEU A 125 8.29 -1.61 -5.20
N ALA A 126 9.40 -0.86 -5.23
CA ALA A 126 10.68 -1.28 -4.65
C ALA A 126 10.52 -1.62 -3.17
N HIS A 127 9.87 -0.75 -2.41
CA HIS A 127 9.64 -0.98 -0.99
C HIS A 127 8.85 -2.26 -0.71
N LEU A 128 7.78 -2.52 -1.46
CA LEU A 128 7.00 -3.76 -1.28
C LEU A 128 7.78 -5.00 -1.73
N ALA A 129 8.56 -4.89 -2.80
CA ALA A 129 9.37 -6.00 -3.32
C ALA A 129 10.48 -6.41 -2.34
N GLU A 130 11.17 -5.43 -1.74
CA GLU A 130 12.19 -5.67 -0.71
C GLU A 130 11.61 -6.42 0.50
N HIS A 131 10.45 -6.02 0.98
CA HIS A 131 9.79 -6.68 2.11
C HIS A 131 9.26 -8.08 1.75
N ALA A 132 8.76 -8.26 0.52
CA ALA A 132 8.35 -9.58 0.06
C ALA A 132 9.53 -10.56 0.06
N ALA A 133 10.68 -10.12 -0.46
CA ALA A 133 11.90 -10.92 -0.46
C ALA A 133 12.42 -11.22 0.96
N ALA A 134 12.39 -10.24 1.87
CA ALA A 134 12.79 -10.43 3.27
C ALA A 134 11.90 -11.46 3.99
N ASN A 135 10.57 -11.37 3.81
CA ASN A 135 9.63 -12.33 4.39
C ASN A 135 9.79 -13.75 3.82
N GLU A 136 10.08 -13.89 2.52
CA GLU A 136 10.39 -15.20 1.93
C GLU A 136 11.66 -15.80 2.55
N PHE A 137 12.68 -14.97 2.78
CA PHE A 137 13.91 -15.38 3.43
C PHE A 137 13.68 -15.82 4.88
N GLU A 138 12.89 -15.08 5.67
CA GLU A 138 12.53 -15.46 7.06
C GLU A 138 11.78 -16.80 7.12
N LYS A 139 10.85 -17.05 6.18
CA LYS A 139 10.13 -18.33 6.09
C LYS A 139 11.02 -19.52 5.72
N GLN A 140 12.13 -19.26 5.02
CA GLN A 140 13.09 -20.28 4.61
C GLN A 140 14.15 -20.56 5.69
N MET A 141 14.27 -19.72 6.73
CA MET A 141 15.18 -19.98 7.84
C MET A 141 14.68 -21.17 8.68
N PRO A 142 15.54 -22.15 9.01
CA PRO A 142 15.17 -23.21 9.92
C PRO A 142 14.78 -22.60 11.27
N LEU A 143 13.60 -22.99 11.79
CA LEU A 143 13.15 -22.61 13.13
C LEU A 143 14.28 -22.89 14.13
N PRO A 144 14.60 -21.97 15.05
CA PRO A 144 15.56 -22.26 16.09
C PRO A 144 15.06 -23.50 16.85
N LEU A 145 15.84 -24.58 16.79
CA LEU A 145 15.64 -25.74 17.65
C LEU A 145 15.72 -25.21 19.08
N LEU A 146 14.57 -25.07 19.73
CA LEU A 146 14.50 -24.84 21.17
C LEU A 146 15.32 -25.94 21.82
N ALA A 147 16.50 -25.59 22.33
CA ALA A 147 17.36 -26.52 23.03
C ALA A 147 16.54 -27.13 24.19
N PRO A 148 16.54 -28.46 24.38
CA PRO A 148 15.82 -29.06 25.49
C PRO A 148 16.36 -28.47 26.79
N MET A 149 15.47 -27.86 27.57
CA MET A 149 15.78 -27.35 28.90
C MET A 149 16.38 -28.49 29.71
N ARG A 150 17.67 -28.38 30.03
CA ARG A 150 18.36 -29.26 30.95
C ARG A 150 17.67 -29.12 32.31
N THR A 151 16.87 -30.10 32.70
CA THR A 151 16.42 -30.28 34.08
C THR A 151 17.65 -30.43 34.96
N VAL A 152 17.96 -29.39 35.73
CA VAL A 152 18.91 -29.47 36.84
C VAL A 152 18.18 -30.16 37.99
N ARG A 153 18.77 -31.26 38.46
CA ARG A 153 18.35 -32.01 39.64
C ARG A 153 18.60 -31.24 40.92
#